data_AF-A0A3N5ZG13-F1
#
_entry.id   AF-A0A3N5ZG13-F1
#
_cell.length_a   1.000
_cell.length_b   1.000
_cell.length_c   1.000
_cell.angle_alpha   90.00
_cell.angle_beta   90.00
_cell.angle_gamma   90.00
#
_symmetry.space_group_name_H-M   'P 1'
#
loop_
_entity.id
_entity.type
_entity.pdbx_description
1 polymer ?
#
loop_
_entity_poly.entity_id
_entity_poly.type
_entity_poly.pdbx_seq_one_letter_code
_entity_poly.pdbx_strand_id
1 'polypeptide(L)'
;IQMMKKAGTLNPVFLLDEVDKMSMDFRGDPSAALLEVLDPEQNHTFLDHYLDVEFDLSNVMFICTANVLHTVPQALRDRMEVLNLPGYTEQEKLEIAKRFLVPKSLAGTGLTTSNLTFADDAIVTIIQRYTREAGVRNLEREIGSICRKVARRVVLEGKGFSEAVTPEKVTEHLGVPRFRPTLAEEKNEVGIATGLAWTEVGGEILVTEATLMPGKGHLTLTGKLGDVMQESAQAAMSYVRSRAEEFGIPKEFNRKNDVHIHVPEGAIPKDGPSAGITMATALVSTLTRVPARKDVAMTGEITLRGKVLPIGGVKEKVLAAHRAGVKNIVLPKENEKDLADIPKNVLDVLNVYLVETMDEVLKIALAEPLPAPLVADTAGQPAVGAEADDAITH
;
A
#
# COMPACT_ATOMS: atom_id res chain seq x y z
N ILE A 1 -2.74 -20.40 -33.99
CA ILE A 1 -3.03 -21.78 -34.44
C ILE A 1 -2.06 -22.87 -33.92
N GLN A 2 -0.74 -22.66 -33.87
CA GLN A 2 0.20 -23.73 -33.44
C GLN A 2 -0.12 -24.33 -32.06
N MET A 3 -0.59 -23.51 -31.12
CA MET A 3 -0.97 -24.00 -29.80
C MET A 3 -2.28 -24.81 -29.81
N MET A 4 -3.25 -24.49 -30.68
CA MET A 4 -4.44 -25.33 -30.91
C MET A 4 -4.02 -26.73 -31.37
N LYS A 5 -3.07 -26.80 -32.30
CA LYS A 5 -2.50 -28.08 -32.76
C LYS A 5 -1.86 -28.88 -31.63
N LYS A 6 -1.14 -28.22 -30.71
CA LYS A 6 -0.55 -28.88 -29.54
C LYS A 6 -1.61 -29.36 -28.54
N ALA A 7 -2.68 -28.58 -28.35
CA ALA A 7 -3.78 -28.95 -27.48
C ALA A 7 -4.57 -30.16 -28.01
N GLY A 8 -4.64 -30.33 -29.33
CA GLY A 8 -5.27 -31.50 -29.95
C GLY A 8 -6.80 -31.55 -29.80
N THR A 9 -7.42 -30.46 -29.36
CA THR A 9 -8.87 -30.31 -29.20
C THR A 9 -9.33 -28.93 -29.67
N LEU A 10 -10.62 -28.81 -30.00
CA LEU A 10 -11.27 -27.58 -30.45
C LEU A 10 -11.78 -26.70 -29.30
N ASN A 11 -11.91 -27.25 -28.09
CA ASN A 11 -12.37 -26.53 -26.90
C ASN A 11 -11.33 -26.46 -25.75
N PRO A 12 -10.07 -26.06 -26.01
CA PRO A 12 -9.06 -25.92 -24.97
C PRO A 12 -9.31 -24.68 -24.10
N VAL A 13 -8.65 -24.69 -22.93
CA VAL A 13 -8.49 -23.49 -22.10
C VAL A 13 -7.12 -22.88 -22.41
N PHE A 14 -7.12 -21.62 -22.81
CA PHE A 14 -5.91 -20.84 -23.06
C PHE A 14 -5.67 -19.82 -21.95
N LEU A 15 -4.50 -19.90 -21.32
CA LEU A 15 -4.01 -18.86 -20.42
C LEU A 15 -3.11 -17.90 -21.20
N LEU A 16 -3.54 -16.65 -21.33
CA LEU A 16 -2.75 -15.55 -21.86
C LEU A 16 -2.13 -14.79 -20.68
N ASP A 17 -0.84 -15.05 -20.45
CA ASP A 17 -0.14 -14.53 -19.27
C ASP A 17 0.46 -13.13 -19.55
N GLU A 18 0.38 -12.24 -18.56
CA GLU A 18 0.97 -10.89 -18.57
C GLU A 18 0.52 -10.00 -19.76
N VAL A 19 -0.79 -9.94 -20.04
CA VAL A 19 -1.34 -9.10 -21.12
C VAL A 19 -1.14 -7.59 -20.88
N ASP A 20 -0.80 -7.19 -19.66
CA ASP A 20 -0.43 -5.84 -19.27
C ASP A 20 0.94 -5.39 -19.79
N LYS A 21 1.79 -6.32 -20.25
CA LYS A 21 3.14 -6.04 -20.75
C LYS A 21 3.24 -6.03 -22.28
N MET A 22 2.11 -5.98 -22.97
CA MET A 22 2.10 -5.91 -24.43
C MET A 22 2.61 -4.54 -24.89
N SER A 23 3.79 -4.55 -25.52
CA SER A 23 4.39 -3.35 -26.11
C SER A 23 3.90 -3.19 -27.54
N MET A 24 3.64 -1.94 -27.94
CA MET A 24 3.55 -1.58 -29.36
C MET A 24 4.96 -1.56 -29.94
N ASP A 25 5.36 -2.66 -30.56
CA ASP A 25 6.62 -2.71 -31.31
C ASP A 25 6.39 -2.25 -32.76
N PHE A 26 7.48 -1.83 -33.41
CA PHE A 26 7.54 -1.30 -34.79
C PHE A 26 6.96 -2.21 -35.90
N ARG A 27 6.43 -3.39 -35.55
CA ARG A 27 5.91 -4.42 -36.47
C ARG A 27 4.38 -4.53 -36.49
N GLY A 28 3.66 -3.72 -35.71
CA GLY A 28 2.19 -3.70 -35.67
C GLY A 28 1.67 -3.67 -34.24
N ASP A 29 0.35 -3.52 -34.08
CA ASP A 29 -0.29 -3.54 -32.76
C ASP A 29 -0.73 -4.97 -32.41
N PRO A 30 -0.02 -5.70 -31.53
CA PRO A 30 -0.40 -7.05 -31.11
C PRO A 30 -1.77 -7.08 -30.40
N SER A 31 -2.23 -5.93 -29.88
CA SER A 31 -3.54 -5.78 -29.27
C SER A 31 -4.67 -5.98 -30.28
N ALA A 32 -4.47 -5.59 -31.55
CA ALA A 32 -5.46 -5.76 -32.61
C ALA A 32 -5.70 -7.23 -32.95
N ALA A 33 -4.63 -8.03 -33.01
CA ALA A 33 -4.74 -9.47 -33.23
C ALA A 33 -5.43 -10.18 -32.05
N LEU A 34 -5.19 -9.72 -30.83
CA LEU A 34 -5.89 -10.25 -29.65
C LEU A 34 -7.36 -9.83 -29.61
N LEU A 35 -7.70 -8.62 -30.08
CA LEU A 35 -9.09 -8.21 -30.20
C LEU A 35 -9.85 -9.14 -31.15
N GLU A 36 -9.29 -9.50 -32.30
CA GLU A 36 -9.89 -10.43 -33.25
C GLU A 36 -10.12 -11.83 -32.64
N VAL A 37 -9.13 -12.33 -31.87
CA VAL A 37 -9.22 -13.65 -31.22
C VAL A 37 -10.20 -13.68 -30.05
N LEU A 38 -10.29 -12.59 -29.30
CA LEU A 38 -11.10 -12.52 -28.08
C LEU A 38 -12.52 -12.01 -28.35
N ASP A 39 -12.79 -11.45 -29.52
CA ASP A 39 -14.12 -11.02 -29.92
C ASP A 39 -15.03 -12.22 -30.22
N PRO A 40 -16.11 -12.46 -29.46
CA PRO A 40 -17.08 -13.48 -29.80
C PRO A 40 -17.72 -13.29 -31.18
N GLU A 41 -17.72 -12.05 -31.71
CA GLU A 41 -18.27 -11.75 -33.04
C GLU A 41 -17.28 -12.02 -34.19
N GLN A 42 -15.98 -12.18 -33.94
CA GLN A 42 -14.96 -12.34 -34.99
C GLN A 42 -14.18 -13.65 -34.89
N ASN A 43 -14.11 -14.25 -33.69
CA ASN A 43 -13.24 -15.40 -33.43
C ASN A 43 -13.62 -16.68 -34.21
N HIS A 44 -14.83 -16.77 -34.77
CA HIS A 44 -15.28 -17.88 -35.60
C HIS A 44 -14.64 -17.91 -37.00
N THR A 45 -14.12 -16.77 -37.45
CA THR A 45 -13.45 -16.59 -38.75
C THR A 45 -12.06 -15.98 -38.59
N PHE A 46 -11.35 -16.35 -37.51
CA PHE A 46 -10.01 -15.81 -37.26
C PHE A 46 -9.06 -16.16 -38.42
N LEU A 47 -8.46 -15.14 -39.03
CA LEU A 47 -7.58 -15.34 -40.19
C LEU A 47 -6.11 -15.36 -39.75
N ASP A 48 -5.48 -16.54 -39.87
CA ASP A 48 -4.03 -16.65 -39.64
C ASP A 48 -3.27 -16.30 -40.91
N HIS A 49 -2.51 -15.20 -40.89
CA HIS A 49 -1.75 -14.72 -42.07
C HIS A 49 -0.68 -15.69 -42.59
N TYR A 50 -0.28 -16.71 -41.82
CA TYR A 50 0.67 -17.71 -42.30
C TYR A 50 -0.01 -18.86 -43.04
N LEU A 51 -1.18 -19.30 -42.54
CA LEU A 51 -1.96 -20.36 -43.17
C LEU A 51 -2.93 -19.86 -44.24
N ASP A 52 -3.29 -18.58 -44.21
CA ASP A 52 -4.24 -17.91 -45.11
C ASP A 52 -5.59 -18.66 -45.19
N VAL A 53 -6.00 -19.21 -44.04
CA VAL A 53 -7.23 -19.99 -43.86
C VAL A 53 -7.91 -19.54 -42.59
N GLU A 54 -9.23 -19.37 -42.65
CA GLU A 54 -10.08 -19.06 -41.50
C GLU A 54 -10.08 -20.24 -40.51
N PHE A 55 -9.96 -19.93 -39.23
CA PHE A 55 -9.95 -20.92 -38.16
C PHE A 55 -10.95 -20.53 -37.07
N ASP A 56 -11.85 -21.45 -36.74
CA ASP A 56 -12.86 -21.24 -35.72
C ASP A 56 -12.27 -21.39 -34.31
N LEU A 57 -12.27 -20.30 -33.54
CA LEU A 57 -11.84 -20.24 -32.14
C LEU A 57 -13.01 -20.03 -31.16
N SER A 58 -14.27 -20.10 -31.61
CA SER A 58 -15.47 -19.80 -30.80
C SER A 58 -15.60 -20.66 -29.55
N ASN A 59 -15.09 -21.90 -29.60
CA ASN A 59 -15.17 -22.86 -28.50
C ASN A 59 -13.99 -22.79 -27.52
N VAL A 60 -13.04 -21.88 -27.74
CA VAL A 60 -11.86 -21.72 -26.91
C VAL A 60 -12.19 -20.85 -25.69
N MET A 61 -11.87 -21.33 -24.50
CA MET A 61 -11.98 -20.51 -23.29
C MET A 61 -10.67 -19.77 -23.05
N PHE A 62 -10.70 -18.44 -23.12
CA PHE A 62 -9.55 -17.60 -22.83
C PHE A 62 -9.58 -17.09 -21.39
N ILE A 63 -8.45 -17.21 -20.70
CA ILE A 63 -8.20 -16.61 -19.38
C ILE A 63 -6.98 -15.72 -19.54
N CYS A 64 -7.11 -14.44 -19.19
CA CYS A 64 -6.01 -13.48 -19.24
C CYS A 64 -5.51 -13.18 -17.83
N THR A 65 -4.21 -12.99 -17.66
CA THR A 65 -3.63 -12.45 -16.42
C THR A 65 -2.99 -11.09 -16.70
N ALA A 66 -3.12 -10.19 -15.72
CA ALA A 66 -2.49 -8.88 -15.73
C ALA A 66 -2.12 -8.53 -14.29
N ASN A 67 -0.95 -7.91 -14.09
CA ASN A 67 -0.60 -7.34 -12.79
C ASN A 67 -1.22 -5.95 -12.64
N VAL A 68 -1.28 -5.21 -13.75
CA VAL A 68 -1.73 -3.82 -13.78
C VAL A 68 -2.86 -3.66 -14.79
N LEU A 69 -4.08 -3.36 -14.31
CA LEU A 69 -5.25 -3.24 -15.19
C LEU A 69 -5.21 -1.99 -16.09
N HIS A 70 -4.55 -0.91 -15.67
CA HIS A 70 -4.59 0.36 -16.41
C HIS A 70 -3.69 0.39 -17.66
N THR A 71 -2.73 -0.52 -17.76
CA THR A 71 -1.88 -0.67 -18.94
C THR A 71 -2.55 -1.53 -20.02
N VAL A 72 -3.59 -2.29 -19.67
CA VAL A 72 -4.36 -3.08 -20.62
C VAL A 72 -5.24 -2.16 -21.48
N PRO A 73 -5.21 -2.29 -22.82
CA PRO A 73 -6.03 -1.48 -23.72
C PRO A 73 -7.52 -1.50 -23.36
N GLN A 74 -8.18 -0.34 -23.37
CA GLN A 74 -9.62 -0.22 -23.04
C GLN A 74 -10.49 -1.18 -23.85
N ALA A 75 -10.23 -1.30 -25.14
CA ALA A 75 -10.99 -2.17 -26.04
C ALA A 75 -10.97 -3.65 -25.62
N LEU A 76 -9.88 -4.11 -25.00
CA LEU A 76 -9.79 -5.47 -24.44
C LEU A 76 -10.54 -5.55 -23.10
N ARG A 77 -10.40 -4.54 -22.24
CA ARG A 77 -11.08 -4.51 -20.93
C ARG A 77 -12.59 -4.54 -21.04
N ASP A 78 -13.17 -3.83 -22.02
CA ASP A 78 -14.62 -3.79 -22.24
C ASP A 78 -15.20 -5.16 -22.65
N ARG A 79 -14.34 -6.09 -23.09
CA ARG A 79 -14.68 -7.44 -23.55
C ARG A 79 -14.28 -8.53 -22.56
N MET A 80 -13.83 -8.15 -21.38
CA MET A 80 -13.36 -9.07 -20.34
C MET A 80 -14.16 -8.91 -19.05
N GLU A 81 -14.42 -10.03 -18.40
CA GLU A 81 -14.81 -10.02 -17.00
C GLU A 81 -13.55 -9.93 -16.12
N VAL A 82 -13.41 -8.86 -15.35
CA VAL A 82 -12.23 -8.63 -14.52
C VAL A 82 -12.43 -9.23 -13.13
N LEU A 83 -11.64 -10.25 -12.80
CA LEU A 83 -11.57 -10.85 -11.48
C LEU A 83 -10.32 -10.38 -10.74
N ASN A 84 -10.50 -9.54 -9.72
CA ASN A 84 -9.40 -9.03 -8.91
C ASN A 84 -8.95 -10.07 -7.88
N LEU A 85 -7.69 -10.49 -7.97
CA LEU A 85 -7.05 -11.41 -7.02
C LEU A 85 -6.13 -10.61 -6.07
N PRO A 86 -6.58 -10.30 -4.85
CA PRO A 86 -5.74 -9.59 -3.89
C PRO A 86 -4.60 -10.47 -3.38
N GLY A 87 -3.63 -9.85 -2.72
CA GLY A 87 -2.59 -10.56 -1.98
C GLY A 87 -3.13 -11.39 -0.81
N TYR A 88 -2.27 -12.25 -0.27
CA TYR A 88 -2.59 -13.13 0.84
C TYR A 88 -2.22 -12.51 2.20
N THR A 89 -3.06 -12.76 3.21
CA THR A 89 -2.74 -12.56 4.62
C THR A 89 -1.65 -13.53 5.08
N GLU A 90 -0.98 -13.25 6.22
CA GLU A 90 0.04 -14.14 6.77
C GLU A 90 -0.51 -15.55 7.06
N GLN A 91 -1.72 -15.63 7.59
CA GLN A 91 -2.38 -16.91 7.90
C GLN A 91 -2.73 -17.69 6.62
N GLU A 92 -3.21 -17.02 5.57
CA GLU A 92 -3.43 -17.65 4.26
C GLU A 92 -2.11 -18.16 3.67
N LYS A 93 -1.03 -17.37 3.75
CA LYS A 93 0.30 -17.79 3.28
C LYS A 93 0.82 -19.02 4.03
N LEU A 94 0.62 -19.08 5.35
CA LEU A 94 0.98 -20.24 6.17
C LEU A 94 0.24 -21.49 5.69
N GLU A 95 -1.07 -21.40 5.49
CA GLU A 95 -1.87 -22.54 5.01
C GLU A 95 -1.53 -22.94 3.56
N ILE A 96 -1.29 -21.97 2.68
CA ILE A 96 -0.81 -22.23 1.30
C ILE A 96 0.55 -22.94 1.34
N ALA A 97 1.47 -22.49 2.20
CA ALA A 97 2.77 -23.11 2.34
C ALA A 97 2.67 -24.55 2.82
N LYS A 98 1.87 -24.82 3.86
CA LYS A 98 1.68 -26.16 4.42
C LYS A 98 1.02 -27.12 3.43
N ARG A 99 -0.03 -26.68 2.74
CA ARG A 99 -0.84 -27.53 1.86
C ARG A 99 -0.22 -27.74 0.49
N PHE A 100 0.52 -26.76 -0.04
CA PHE A 100 0.98 -26.78 -1.42
C PHE A 100 2.49 -26.59 -1.55
N LEU A 101 3.07 -25.52 -1.00
CA LEU A 101 4.47 -25.15 -1.30
C LEU A 101 5.48 -26.13 -0.71
N VAL A 102 5.29 -26.54 0.56
CA VAL A 102 6.17 -27.48 1.25
C VAL A 102 6.11 -28.86 0.57
N PRO A 103 4.93 -29.48 0.35
CA PRO A 103 4.85 -30.75 -0.38
C PRO A 103 5.47 -30.68 -1.78
N LYS A 104 5.19 -29.62 -2.54
CA LYS A 104 5.76 -29.40 -3.88
C LYS A 104 7.29 -29.30 -3.85
N SER A 105 7.83 -28.56 -2.88
CA SER A 105 9.28 -28.37 -2.73
C SER A 105 10.00 -29.65 -2.28
N LEU A 106 9.38 -30.43 -1.38
CA LEU A 106 9.89 -31.74 -0.98
C LEU A 106 9.95 -32.70 -2.18
N ALA A 107 8.84 -32.82 -2.91
CA ALA A 107 8.77 -33.67 -4.11
C ALA A 107 9.79 -33.25 -5.17
N GLY A 108 9.91 -31.95 -5.44
CA GLY A 108 10.87 -31.41 -6.42
C GLY A 108 12.34 -31.60 -6.05
N THR A 109 12.65 -31.88 -4.77
CA THR A 109 14.01 -32.17 -4.29
C THR A 109 14.24 -33.65 -3.96
N GLY A 110 13.23 -34.51 -4.17
CA GLY A 110 13.31 -35.94 -3.84
C GLY A 110 13.32 -36.23 -2.33
N LEU A 111 12.90 -35.28 -1.51
CA LEU A 111 12.77 -35.44 -0.06
C LEU A 111 11.38 -35.99 0.29
N THR A 112 11.30 -36.67 1.44
CA THR A 112 10.03 -37.09 2.02
C THR A 112 9.78 -36.37 3.35
N THR A 113 8.56 -36.46 3.87
CA THR A 113 8.21 -35.94 5.21
C THR A 113 9.01 -36.60 6.33
N SER A 114 9.60 -37.78 6.09
CA SER A 114 10.51 -38.41 7.05
C SER A 114 11.89 -37.73 7.10
N ASN A 115 12.31 -37.07 6.02
CA ASN A 115 13.59 -36.37 5.94
C ASN A 115 13.51 -34.92 6.41
N LEU A 116 12.37 -34.26 6.16
CA LEU A 116 12.22 -32.84 6.44
C LEU A 116 10.79 -32.47 6.83
N THR A 117 10.64 -31.82 7.98
CA THR A 117 9.37 -31.25 8.45
C THR A 117 9.55 -29.79 8.84
N PHE A 118 8.59 -28.95 8.48
CA PHE A 118 8.58 -27.54 8.89
C PHE A 118 7.62 -27.36 10.07
N ALA A 119 8.08 -26.73 11.15
CA ALA A 119 7.18 -26.21 12.17
C ALA A 119 6.41 -25.00 11.63
N ASP A 120 5.18 -24.80 12.07
CA ASP A 120 4.35 -23.66 11.63
C ASP A 120 5.04 -22.31 11.92
N ASP A 121 5.64 -22.16 13.11
CA ASP A 121 6.39 -20.96 13.50
C ASP A 121 7.63 -20.71 12.62
N ALA A 122 8.22 -21.76 12.06
CA ALA A 122 9.33 -21.62 11.12
C ALA A 122 8.86 -21.04 9.79
N ILE A 123 7.70 -21.47 9.28
CA ILE A 123 7.10 -20.91 8.07
C ILE A 123 6.71 -19.45 8.29
N VAL A 124 6.10 -19.13 9.44
CA VAL A 124 5.81 -17.73 9.84
C VAL A 124 7.08 -16.89 9.87
N THR A 125 8.17 -17.43 10.43
CA THR A 125 9.47 -16.75 10.45
C THR A 125 10.01 -16.46 9.04
N ILE A 126 9.86 -17.40 8.10
CA ILE A 126 10.24 -17.19 6.68
C ILE A 126 9.39 -16.06 6.08
N ILE A 127 8.07 -16.09 6.29
CA ILE A 127 7.14 -15.08 5.79
C ILE A 127 7.55 -13.69 6.29
N GLN A 128 7.77 -13.53 7.60
CA GLN A 128 8.01 -12.22 8.22
C GLN A 128 9.43 -11.68 7.98
N ARG A 129 10.46 -12.54 7.95
CA ARG A 129 11.87 -12.11 7.97
C ARG A 129 12.62 -12.28 6.66
N TYR A 130 12.09 -13.09 5.75
CA TYR A 130 12.77 -13.46 4.50
C TYR A 130 11.93 -13.17 3.24
N THR A 131 10.67 -12.73 3.39
CA THR A 131 9.82 -12.32 2.27
C THR A 131 9.20 -10.93 2.50
N ARG A 132 9.00 -10.15 1.44
CA ARG A 132 8.22 -8.90 1.42
C ARG A 132 7.48 -8.83 0.08
N GLU A 133 6.30 -9.44 0.03
CA GLU A 133 5.46 -9.55 -1.18
C GLU A 133 3.99 -9.74 -0.81
N ALA A 134 3.07 -9.44 -1.72
CA ALA A 134 1.66 -9.81 -1.59
C ALA A 134 1.40 -11.30 -1.89
N GLY A 135 2.14 -11.87 -2.85
CA GLY A 135 2.05 -13.27 -3.27
C GLY A 135 2.85 -14.25 -2.40
N VAL A 136 3.19 -15.41 -2.98
CA VAL A 136 3.96 -16.49 -2.33
C VAL A 136 5.18 -16.93 -3.14
N ARG A 137 5.63 -16.13 -4.10
CA ARG A 137 6.69 -16.51 -5.05
C ARG A 137 8.06 -16.57 -4.36
N ASN A 138 8.39 -15.56 -3.56
CA ASN A 138 9.61 -15.58 -2.75
C ASN A 138 9.48 -16.59 -1.60
N LEU A 139 8.30 -16.75 -1.02
CA LEU A 139 8.05 -17.80 -0.02
C LEU A 139 8.39 -19.20 -0.56
N GLU A 140 7.92 -19.54 -1.76
CA GLU A 140 8.26 -20.81 -2.44
C GLU A 140 9.78 -20.93 -2.69
N ARG A 141 10.44 -19.85 -3.12
CA ARG A 141 11.90 -19.85 -3.37
C ARG A 141 12.71 -20.11 -2.11
N GLU A 142 12.34 -19.49 -0.99
CA GLU A 142 13.03 -19.64 0.30
C GLU A 142 12.79 -21.05 0.88
N ILE A 143 11.55 -21.56 0.85
CA ILE A 143 11.25 -22.95 1.23
C ILE A 143 12.07 -23.93 0.38
N GLY A 144 12.08 -23.75 -0.93
CA GLY A 144 12.87 -24.57 -1.85
C GLY A 144 14.38 -24.48 -1.60
N SER A 145 14.88 -23.34 -1.13
CA SER A 145 16.29 -23.17 -0.72
C SER A 145 16.65 -24.05 0.47
N ILE A 146 15.79 -24.07 1.49
CA ILE A 146 15.94 -24.95 2.66
C ILE A 146 15.89 -26.41 2.23
N CYS A 147 14.91 -26.81 1.42
CA CYS A 147 14.81 -28.18 0.91
C CYS A 147 16.08 -28.61 0.15
N ARG A 148 16.65 -27.76 -0.71
CA ARG A 148 17.91 -28.08 -1.42
C ARG A 148 19.09 -28.26 -0.47
N LYS A 149 19.19 -27.45 0.59
CA LYS A 149 20.25 -27.58 1.61
C LYS A 149 20.12 -28.88 2.38
N VAL A 150 18.91 -29.24 2.79
CA VAL A 150 18.64 -30.51 3.49
C VAL A 150 18.86 -31.70 2.56
N ALA A 151 18.46 -31.64 1.28
CA ALA A 151 18.73 -32.69 0.31
C ALA A 151 20.23 -32.97 0.17
N ARG A 152 21.07 -31.93 0.15
CA ARG A 152 22.53 -32.10 0.19
C ARG A 152 23.00 -32.82 1.45
N ARG A 153 22.42 -32.52 2.62
CA ARG A 153 22.74 -33.21 3.89
C ARG A 153 22.34 -34.67 3.86
N VAL A 154 21.15 -35.00 3.36
CA VAL A 154 20.69 -36.39 3.21
C VAL A 154 21.65 -37.21 2.33
N VAL A 155 22.19 -36.61 1.26
CA VAL A 155 23.18 -37.28 0.40
C VAL A 155 24.52 -37.51 1.13
N LEU A 156 24.94 -36.57 1.99
CA LEU A 156 26.22 -36.65 2.70
C LEU A 156 26.17 -37.51 3.98
N GLU A 157 25.10 -37.38 4.75
CA GLU A 157 24.91 -38.02 6.07
C GLU A 157 24.14 -39.35 5.97
N GLY A 158 23.50 -39.61 4.81
CA GLY A 158 22.78 -40.84 4.51
C GLY A 158 21.26 -40.71 4.54
N LYS A 159 20.58 -41.69 3.95
CA LYS A 159 19.11 -41.69 3.74
C LYS A 159 18.26 -41.57 5.01
N GLY A 160 18.83 -41.92 6.17
CA GLY A 160 18.17 -41.83 7.48
C GLY A 160 18.20 -40.43 8.09
N PHE A 161 18.87 -39.47 7.45
CA PHE A 161 18.91 -38.10 7.95
C PHE A 161 17.50 -37.49 7.96
N SER A 162 17.15 -36.88 9.10
CA SER A 162 15.87 -36.22 9.34
C SER A 162 16.10 -34.91 10.05
N GLU A 163 15.39 -33.87 9.62
CA GLU A 163 15.49 -32.55 10.22
C GLU A 163 14.12 -31.89 10.36
N ALA A 164 13.80 -31.44 11.58
CA ALA A 164 12.70 -30.51 11.80
C ALA A 164 13.24 -29.08 11.75
N VAL A 165 12.66 -28.23 10.90
CA VAL A 165 13.00 -26.81 10.77
C VAL A 165 12.19 -26.01 11.78
N THR A 166 12.89 -25.43 12.75
CA THR A 166 12.39 -24.49 13.76
C THR A 166 12.80 -23.06 13.37
N PRO A 167 12.25 -22.00 13.99
CA PRO A 167 12.64 -20.61 13.71
C PRO A 167 14.16 -20.35 13.75
N GLU A 168 14.88 -20.98 14.67
CA GLU A 168 16.33 -20.83 14.82
C GLU A 168 17.08 -21.43 13.62
N LYS A 169 16.63 -22.60 13.15
CA LYS A 169 17.21 -23.28 11.98
C LYS A 169 16.90 -22.56 10.68
N VAL A 170 15.82 -21.77 10.60
CA VAL A 170 15.57 -20.92 9.44
C VAL A 170 16.75 -19.98 9.21
N THR A 171 17.30 -19.37 10.27
CA THR A 171 18.47 -18.49 10.16
C THR A 171 19.75 -19.24 9.82
N GLU A 172 19.92 -20.47 10.31
CA GLU A 172 21.03 -21.35 9.90
C GLU A 172 20.98 -21.65 8.39
N HIS A 173 19.79 -21.97 7.86
CA HIS A 173 19.61 -22.31 6.45
C HIS A 173 19.54 -21.10 5.52
N LEU A 174 18.94 -19.98 5.90
CA LEU A 174 18.75 -18.83 5.01
C LEU A 174 19.76 -17.70 5.25
N GLY A 175 20.56 -17.80 6.31
CA GLY A 175 21.46 -16.75 6.76
C GLY A 175 20.74 -15.66 7.52
N VAL A 176 21.39 -14.49 7.62
CA VAL A 176 20.86 -13.34 8.37
C VAL A 176 19.47 -12.92 7.85
N PRO A 177 18.52 -12.57 8.74
CA PRO A 177 17.23 -12.01 8.35
C PRO A 177 17.38 -10.84 7.37
N ARG A 178 16.66 -10.89 6.25
CA ARG A 178 16.72 -9.84 5.21
C ARG A 178 15.83 -8.65 5.55
N PHE A 179 14.69 -8.94 6.17
CA PHE A 179 13.71 -7.95 6.57
C PHE A 179 13.63 -7.89 8.08
N ARG A 180 13.58 -6.67 8.61
CA ARG A 180 13.16 -6.44 9.98
C ARG A 180 11.64 -6.54 10.02
N PRO A 181 11.04 -7.04 11.12
CA PRO A 181 9.60 -6.94 11.30
C PRO A 181 9.21 -5.47 11.09
N THR A 182 8.22 -5.22 10.24
CA THR A 182 7.67 -3.88 10.01
C THR A 182 6.88 -3.48 11.24
N LEU A 183 7.56 -3.20 12.34
CA LEU A 183 6.91 -2.59 13.49
C LEU A 183 6.64 -1.13 13.14
N ALA A 184 5.40 -0.68 13.39
CA ALA A 184 5.18 0.73 13.63
C ALA A 184 6.11 1.21 14.75
N GLU A 185 6.58 2.45 14.67
CA GLU A 185 7.61 3.04 15.55
C GLU A 185 7.56 2.55 17.00
N GLU A 186 8.72 2.36 17.64
CA GLU A 186 8.79 1.81 18.99
C GLU A 186 8.15 2.75 20.03
N LYS A 187 8.18 4.07 19.78
CA LYS A 187 7.64 5.10 20.68
C LYS A 187 6.83 6.14 19.90
N ASN A 188 5.99 6.89 20.62
CA ASN A 188 5.33 8.07 20.06
C ASN A 188 6.37 9.17 19.89
N GLU A 189 6.44 9.77 18.71
CA GLU A 189 7.44 10.77 18.37
C GLU A 189 6.82 12.05 17.80
N VAL A 190 7.52 13.15 17.99
CA VAL A 190 7.10 14.46 17.49
C VAL A 190 7.50 14.60 16.03
N GLY A 191 6.53 14.95 15.18
CA GLY A 191 6.74 15.17 13.77
C GLY A 191 6.82 13.91 12.93
N ILE A 192 6.45 12.74 13.49
CA ILE A 192 6.46 11.46 12.78
C ILE A 192 5.03 10.91 12.73
N ALA A 193 4.46 10.76 11.53
CA ALA A 193 3.13 10.18 11.34
C ALA A 193 3.18 8.96 10.43
N THR A 194 2.39 7.94 10.78
CA THR A 194 2.32 6.68 10.03
C THR A 194 1.18 6.75 9.00
N GLY A 195 1.53 6.67 7.73
CA GLY A 195 0.63 6.65 6.58
C GLY A 195 0.50 5.27 5.94
N LEU A 196 -0.55 5.07 5.14
CA LEU A 196 -0.72 3.88 4.31
C LEU A 196 -0.65 4.24 2.83
N ALA A 197 0.18 3.50 2.09
CA ALA A 197 0.30 3.63 0.65
C ALA A 197 -0.11 2.36 -0.07
N TRP A 198 -0.47 2.56 -1.34
CA TRP A 198 -0.71 1.50 -2.30
C TRP A 198 0.43 1.51 -3.31
N THR A 199 1.02 0.35 -3.56
CA THR A 199 2.01 0.13 -4.62
C THR A 199 1.52 -1.01 -5.51
N GLU A 200 2.13 -1.16 -6.69
CA GLU A 200 1.82 -2.25 -7.62
C GLU A 200 2.03 -3.64 -7.02
N VAL A 201 2.89 -3.76 -6.01
CA VAL A 201 3.18 -5.03 -5.31
C VAL A 201 2.33 -5.22 -4.05
N GLY A 202 1.40 -4.29 -3.77
CA GLY A 202 0.47 -4.30 -2.64
C GLY A 202 0.60 -3.07 -1.74
N GLY A 203 -0.11 -3.11 -0.60
CA GLY A 203 -0.08 -2.02 0.37
C GLY A 203 1.19 -2.00 1.23
N GLU A 204 1.58 -0.81 1.66
CA GLU A 204 2.78 -0.55 2.45
C GLU A 204 2.56 0.54 3.51
N ILE A 205 3.29 0.46 4.62
CA ILE A 205 3.38 1.54 5.61
C ILE A 205 4.39 2.58 5.12
N LEU A 206 3.99 3.85 5.11
CA LEU A 206 4.91 4.96 4.91
C LEU A 206 5.02 5.79 6.17
N VAL A 207 6.25 6.03 6.61
CA VAL A 207 6.51 7.00 7.68
C VAL A 207 6.68 8.37 7.04
N THR A 208 6.01 9.39 7.59
CA THR A 208 6.17 10.78 7.18
C THR A 208 6.81 11.54 8.32
N GLU A 209 7.98 12.13 8.04
CA GLU A 209 8.74 12.93 9.00
C GLU A 209 8.61 14.41 8.62
N ALA A 210 8.42 15.28 9.60
CA ALA A 210 8.41 16.72 9.43
C ALA A 210 9.33 17.37 10.46
N THR A 211 10.23 18.23 9.99
CA THR A 211 11.15 19.00 10.85
C THR A 211 11.03 20.50 10.61
N LEU A 212 11.35 21.27 11.66
CA LEU A 212 11.37 22.73 11.65
C LEU A 212 12.81 23.21 11.76
N MET A 213 13.17 24.14 10.89
CA MET A 213 14.48 24.77 10.87
C MET A 213 14.31 26.29 10.86
N PRO A 214 15.16 27.08 11.54
CA PRO A 214 15.15 28.54 11.38
C PRO A 214 15.33 28.92 9.90
N GLY A 215 14.46 29.79 9.39
CA GLY A 215 14.36 30.02 7.95
C GLY A 215 13.43 31.18 7.57
N LYS A 216 12.98 31.19 6.31
CA LYS A 216 12.16 32.26 5.72
C LYS A 216 10.75 31.80 5.29
N GLY A 217 10.38 30.55 5.56
CA GLY A 217 9.08 29.99 5.21
C GLY A 217 9.06 28.99 4.05
N HIS A 218 10.21 28.46 3.66
CA HIS A 218 10.29 27.47 2.58
C HIS A 218 9.74 26.12 3.04
N LEU A 219 9.01 25.45 2.15
CA LEU A 219 8.64 24.04 2.29
C LEU A 219 9.57 23.21 1.42
N THR A 220 10.40 22.39 2.03
CA THR A 220 11.24 21.40 1.35
C THR A 220 10.60 20.03 1.43
N LEU A 221 10.57 19.31 0.31
CA LEU A 221 9.99 17.98 0.20
C LEU A 221 11.07 17.00 -0.31
N THR A 222 11.30 15.90 0.41
CA THR A 222 12.25 14.85 -0.01
C THR A 222 11.66 13.45 0.11
N GLY A 223 12.19 12.50 -0.66
CA GLY A 223 11.68 11.11 -0.69
C GLY A 223 11.14 10.64 -2.04
N LYS A 224 11.52 11.32 -3.15
CA LYS A 224 11.02 11.06 -4.51
C LYS A 224 9.48 11.12 -4.61
N LEU A 225 8.92 12.24 -4.19
CA LEU A 225 7.49 12.50 -4.28
C LEU A 225 7.14 12.93 -5.71
N GLY A 226 6.09 12.35 -6.28
CA GLY A 226 5.50 12.81 -7.54
C GLY A 226 4.75 14.14 -7.38
N ASP A 227 4.26 14.69 -8.48
CA ASP A 227 3.68 16.03 -8.50
C ASP A 227 2.39 16.11 -7.67
N VAL A 228 1.54 15.07 -7.71
CA VAL A 228 0.27 15.03 -6.96
C VAL A 228 0.52 14.97 -5.45
N MET A 229 1.55 14.23 -5.03
CA MET A 229 1.95 14.17 -3.63
C MET A 229 2.55 15.50 -3.15
N GLN A 230 3.28 16.22 -4.00
CA GLN A 230 3.77 17.57 -3.69
C GLN A 230 2.63 18.58 -3.53
N GLU A 231 1.61 18.53 -4.40
CA GLU A 231 0.39 19.34 -4.25
C GLU A 231 -0.33 19.05 -2.92
N SER A 232 -0.39 17.77 -2.54
CA SER A 232 -1.00 17.35 -1.27
C SER A 232 -0.23 17.89 -0.06
N ALA A 233 1.10 17.94 -0.13
CA ALA A 233 1.93 18.55 0.92
C ALA A 233 1.68 20.06 1.03
N GLN A 234 1.50 20.75 -0.10
CA GLN A 234 1.15 22.17 -0.12
C GLN A 234 -0.26 22.44 0.44
N ALA A 235 -1.22 21.57 0.13
CA ALA A 235 -2.58 21.64 0.68
C ALA A 235 -2.58 21.46 2.21
N ALA A 236 -1.83 20.46 2.70
CA ALA A 236 -1.64 20.22 4.14
C ALA A 236 -1.01 21.45 4.83
N MET A 237 0.07 22.00 4.26
CA MET A 237 0.70 23.23 4.78
C MET A 237 -0.28 24.40 4.80
N SER A 238 -1.07 24.57 3.75
CA SER A 238 -2.05 25.66 3.65
C SER A 238 -3.16 25.54 4.68
N TYR A 239 -3.65 24.33 4.93
CA TYR A 239 -4.62 24.05 6.00
C TYR A 239 -4.04 24.35 7.39
N VAL A 240 -2.83 23.88 7.69
CA VAL A 240 -2.19 24.15 8.99
C VAL A 240 -1.96 25.65 9.19
N ARG A 241 -1.58 26.38 8.13
CA ARG A 241 -1.42 27.83 8.17
C ARG A 241 -2.72 28.57 8.41
N SER A 242 -3.83 28.16 7.79
CA SER A 242 -5.12 28.83 7.97
C SER A 242 -5.71 28.63 9.36
N ARG A 243 -5.28 27.57 10.07
CA ARG A 243 -5.78 27.15 11.39
C ARG A 243 -4.75 27.30 12.52
N ALA A 244 -3.61 27.95 12.26
CA ALA A 244 -2.48 27.98 13.18
C ALA A 244 -2.86 28.46 14.59
N GLU A 245 -3.61 29.55 14.71
CA GLU A 245 -4.04 30.12 15.99
C GLU A 245 -4.93 29.14 16.78
N GLU A 246 -5.82 28.42 16.11
CA GLU A 246 -6.71 27.41 16.72
C GLU A 246 -5.93 26.20 17.26
N PHE A 247 -4.78 25.89 16.67
CA PHE A 247 -3.90 24.81 17.11
C PHE A 247 -2.85 25.26 18.15
N GLY A 248 -2.89 26.51 18.60
CA GLY A 248 -1.90 27.06 19.51
C GLY A 248 -0.53 27.34 18.84
N ILE A 249 -0.49 27.41 17.51
CA ILE A 249 0.71 27.65 16.71
C ILE A 249 0.83 29.16 16.42
N PRO A 250 1.99 29.79 16.67
CA PRO A 250 2.18 31.21 16.37
C PRO A 250 1.96 31.54 14.90
N LYS A 251 1.12 32.52 14.57
CA LYS A 251 0.78 32.92 13.18
C LYS A 251 2.01 33.17 12.29
N GLU A 252 3.08 33.69 12.88
CA GLU A 252 4.33 34.06 12.20
C GLU A 252 5.31 32.88 12.03
N PHE A 253 4.93 31.64 12.38
CA PHE A 253 5.82 30.48 12.29
C PHE A 253 6.39 30.30 10.88
N ASN A 254 5.55 30.56 9.87
CA ASN A 254 5.87 30.41 8.46
C ASN A 254 6.79 31.52 7.91
N ARG A 255 7.09 32.58 8.69
CA ARG A 255 8.06 33.61 8.29
C ARG A 255 9.44 33.38 8.91
N LYS A 256 9.48 32.67 10.03
CA LYS A 256 10.68 32.46 10.85
C LYS A 256 11.26 31.06 10.73
N ASN A 257 10.48 30.11 10.23
CA ASN A 257 10.89 28.72 10.12
C ASN A 257 10.65 28.21 8.70
N ASP A 258 11.63 27.48 8.19
CA ASP A 258 11.46 26.58 7.06
C ASP A 258 10.95 25.23 7.60
N VAL A 259 10.17 24.54 6.77
CA VAL A 259 9.60 23.23 7.06
C VAL A 259 10.15 22.24 6.06
N HIS A 260 10.60 21.09 6.54
CA HIS A 260 11.05 20.01 5.67
C HIS A 260 10.26 18.74 5.98
N ILE A 261 9.51 18.26 4.97
CA ILE A 261 8.82 16.98 5.01
C ILE A 261 9.65 15.94 4.26
N HIS A 262 9.95 14.83 4.93
CA HIS A 262 10.62 13.68 4.36
C HIS A 262 9.70 12.46 4.41
N VAL A 263 9.60 11.74 3.29
CA VAL A 263 8.93 10.44 3.22
C VAL A 263 9.97 9.37 2.83
N PRO A 264 10.57 8.66 3.80
CA PRO A 264 11.64 7.67 3.57
C PRO A 264 11.22 6.52 2.64
N GLU A 265 12.22 5.87 2.04
CA GLU A 265 12.19 4.89 0.91
C GLU A 265 12.32 5.56 -0.48
N GLY A 266 13.56 5.90 -0.86
CA GLY A 266 13.90 6.73 -2.03
C GLY A 266 14.13 5.98 -3.35
N ALA A 267 13.74 4.71 -3.49
CA ALA A 267 13.90 3.97 -4.75
C ALA A 267 12.62 3.95 -5.61
N ILE A 268 11.45 3.94 -4.97
CA ILE A 268 10.14 3.81 -5.62
C ILE A 268 9.47 5.20 -5.60
N PRO A 269 9.09 5.76 -6.76
CA PRO A 269 8.30 6.99 -6.82
C PRO A 269 7.00 6.83 -6.04
N LYS A 270 6.69 7.81 -5.19
CA LYS A 270 5.43 7.85 -4.43
C LYS A 270 4.58 8.96 -4.98
N ASP A 271 3.46 8.60 -5.57
CA ASP A 271 2.54 9.56 -6.14
C ASP A 271 1.11 9.23 -5.77
N GLY A 272 0.32 10.27 -5.54
CA GLY A 272 -1.08 10.16 -5.15
C GLY A 272 -1.47 11.01 -3.94
N PRO A 273 -2.75 11.41 -3.84
CA PRO A 273 -3.17 12.42 -2.86
C PRO A 273 -3.45 11.86 -1.46
N SER A 274 -3.43 10.53 -1.32
CA SER A 274 -3.91 9.82 -0.13
C SER A 274 -3.05 9.94 1.14
N ALA A 275 -1.97 10.72 1.10
CA ALA A 275 -1.09 11.01 2.24
C ALA A 275 -1.34 12.41 2.86
N GLY A 276 -2.33 13.16 2.35
CA GLY A 276 -2.63 14.53 2.79
C GLY A 276 -2.84 14.65 4.30
N ILE A 277 -3.67 13.78 4.89
CA ILE A 277 -3.92 13.79 6.33
C ILE A 277 -2.70 13.34 7.16
N THR A 278 -1.85 12.46 6.61
CA THR A 278 -0.62 12.01 7.26
C THR A 278 0.39 13.16 7.34
N MET A 279 0.59 13.88 6.23
CA MET A 279 1.46 15.05 6.18
C MET A 279 0.96 16.18 7.09
N ALA A 280 -0.35 16.45 7.08
CA ALA A 280 -0.93 17.44 7.98
C ALA A 280 -0.73 17.08 9.46
N THR A 281 -0.87 15.80 9.83
CA THR A 281 -0.64 15.33 11.20
C THR A 281 0.82 15.49 11.61
N ALA A 282 1.77 15.08 10.75
CA ALA A 282 3.19 15.27 11.02
C ALA A 282 3.53 16.76 11.22
N LEU A 283 3.03 17.64 10.35
CA LEU A 283 3.22 19.08 10.45
C LEU A 283 2.68 19.66 11.77
N VAL A 284 1.44 19.34 12.12
CA VAL A 284 0.82 19.80 13.37
C VAL A 284 1.62 19.29 14.56
N SER A 285 2.01 18.02 14.56
CA SER A 285 2.84 17.42 15.61
C SER A 285 4.16 18.19 15.78
N THR A 286 4.89 18.48 14.70
CA THR A 286 6.16 19.22 14.76
C THR A 286 5.97 20.64 15.29
N LEU A 287 4.92 21.34 14.85
CA LEU A 287 4.65 22.74 15.21
C LEU A 287 4.16 22.91 16.65
N THR A 288 3.36 21.95 17.14
CA THR A 288 2.80 21.98 18.49
C THR A 288 3.66 21.27 19.52
N ARG A 289 4.66 20.49 19.08
CA ARG A 289 5.48 19.59 19.90
C ARG A 289 4.69 18.49 20.59
N VAL A 290 3.48 18.21 20.11
CA VAL A 290 2.64 17.10 20.59
C VAL A 290 3.03 15.83 19.83
N PRO A 291 3.45 14.74 20.50
CA PRO A 291 3.80 13.49 19.82
C PRO A 291 2.62 12.89 19.06
N ALA A 292 2.86 12.37 17.87
CA ALA A 292 1.90 11.55 17.16
C ALA A 292 1.99 10.08 17.63
N ARG A 293 0.84 9.40 17.63
CA ARG A 293 0.68 8.04 18.09
C ARG A 293 1.27 7.06 17.08
N LYS A 294 2.17 6.20 17.56
CA LYS A 294 2.78 5.13 16.77
C LYS A 294 1.80 4.03 16.38
N ASP A 295 0.76 3.83 17.18
CA ASP A 295 -0.21 2.73 17.03
C ASP A 295 -1.38 3.11 16.09
N VAL A 296 -1.29 4.26 15.42
CA VAL A 296 -2.28 4.79 14.48
C VAL A 296 -1.65 4.91 13.10
N ALA A 297 -2.25 4.23 12.10
CA ALA A 297 -1.96 4.48 10.70
C ALA A 297 -3.15 5.17 10.03
N MET A 298 -2.88 6.04 9.07
CA MET A 298 -3.93 6.84 8.43
C MET A 298 -3.74 6.95 6.92
N THR A 299 -4.84 7.11 6.20
CA THR A 299 -4.83 7.46 4.77
C THR A 299 -6.05 8.30 4.45
N GLY A 300 -5.88 9.28 3.57
CA GLY A 300 -6.92 10.23 3.24
C GLY A 300 -6.35 11.42 2.50
N GLU A 301 -7.07 11.88 1.49
CA GLU A 301 -6.78 13.14 0.84
C GLU A 301 -7.34 14.28 1.69
N ILE A 302 -6.62 15.41 1.73
CA ILE A 302 -7.00 16.59 2.50
C ILE A 302 -7.31 17.75 1.56
N THR A 303 -8.40 18.46 1.84
CA THR A 303 -8.71 19.73 1.17
C THR A 303 -8.18 20.93 1.95
N LEU A 304 -8.08 22.09 1.31
CA LEU A 304 -7.72 23.36 1.97
C LEU A 304 -8.64 23.74 3.14
N ARG A 305 -9.86 23.19 3.19
CA ARG A 305 -10.85 23.41 4.25
C ARG A 305 -10.80 22.35 5.36
N GLY A 306 -9.90 21.38 5.25
CA GLY A 306 -9.77 20.30 6.24
C GLY A 306 -10.79 19.17 6.11
N LYS A 307 -11.54 19.08 5.00
CA LYS A 307 -12.31 17.88 4.69
C LYS A 307 -11.39 16.74 4.27
N VAL A 308 -11.71 15.52 4.70
CA VAL A 308 -11.03 14.28 4.32
C VAL A 308 -11.82 13.61 3.20
N LEU A 309 -11.17 13.40 2.05
CA LEU A 309 -11.78 12.83 0.84
C LEU A 309 -11.46 11.33 0.70
N PRO A 310 -12.32 10.56 0.01
CA PRO A 310 -12.13 9.14 -0.19
C PRO A 310 -10.86 8.82 -0.98
N ILE A 311 -10.31 7.63 -0.74
CA ILE A 311 -9.10 7.13 -1.38
C ILE A 311 -9.32 5.76 -2.02
N GLY A 312 -8.43 5.38 -2.93
CA GLY A 312 -8.39 4.03 -3.51
C GLY A 312 -7.50 3.07 -2.73
N GLY A 313 -7.67 1.77 -3.01
CA GLY A 313 -6.81 0.70 -2.47
C GLY A 313 -6.96 0.47 -0.96
N VAL A 314 -8.17 0.66 -0.41
CA VAL A 314 -8.46 0.54 1.04
C VAL A 314 -8.08 -0.85 1.55
N LYS A 315 -8.47 -1.90 0.81
CA LYS A 315 -8.19 -3.29 1.18
C LYS A 315 -6.70 -3.55 1.33
N GLU A 316 -5.89 -3.20 0.34
CA GLU A 316 -4.44 -3.43 0.35
C GLU A 316 -3.76 -2.63 1.47
N LYS A 317 -4.19 -1.38 1.67
CA LYS A 317 -3.69 -0.49 2.73
C LYS A 317 -4.00 -1.05 4.12
N VAL A 318 -5.22 -1.52 4.35
CA VAL A 318 -5.62 -2.13 5.64
C VAL A 318 -4.88 -3.44 5.89
N LEU A 319 -4.72 -4.29 4.87
CA LEU A 319 -3.91 -5.50 4.97
C LEU A 319 -2.44 -5.19 5.30
N ALA A 320 -1.89 -4.11 4.76
CA ALA A 320 -0.55 -3.65 5.07
C ALA A 320 -0.43 -3.18 6.53
N ALA A 321 -1.40 -2.42 7.02
CA ALA A 321 -1.48 -1.99 8.41
C ALA A 321 -1.52 -3.19 9.37
N HIS A 322 -2.34 -4.19 9.06
CA HIS A 322 -2.42 -5.43 9.82
C HIS A 322 -1.09 -6.20 9.83
N ARG A 323 -0.43 -6.34 8.67
CA ARG A 323 0.91 -6.97 8.59
C ARG A 323 1.97 -6.22 9.39
N ALA A 324 1.85 -4.90 9.50
CA ALA A 324 2.74 -4.06 10.29
C ALA A 324 2.38 -4.02 11.80
N GLY A 325 1.35 -4.77 12.21
CA GLY A 325 0.90 -4.82 13.61
C GLY A 325 0.27 -3.52 14.12
N VAL A 326 -0.15 -2.62 13.21
CA VAL A 326 -0.88 -1.40 13.59
C VAL A 326 -2.30 -1.78 13.99
N LYS A 327 -2.75 -1.29 15.15
CA LYS A 327 -4.08 -1.63 15.69
C LYS A 327 -5.16 -0.62 15.32
N ASN A 328 -4.80 0.65 15.15
CA ASN A 328 -5.77 1.71 14.90
C ASN A 328 -5.58 2.25 13.48
N ILE A 329 -6.65 2.29 12.70
CA ILE A 329 -6.62 2.78 11.33
C ILE A 329 -7.61 3.94 11.20
N VAL A 330 -7.15 5.06 10.65
CA VAL A 330 -7.99 6.20 10.31
C VAL A 330 -8.26 6.17 8.80
N LEU A 331 -9.55 6.12 8.44
CA LEU A 331 -10.02 6.08 7.05
C LEU A 331 -11.06 7.17 6.78
N PRO A 332 -11.16 7.68 5.54
CA PRO A 332 -12.23 8.59 5.17
C PRO A 332 -13.59 7.90 5.33
N LYS A 333 -14.59 8.62 5.84
CA LYS A 333 -15.94 8.05 6.06
C LYS A 333 -16.58 7.51 4.79
N GLU A 334 -16.34 8.16 3.65
CA GLU A 334 -16.85 7.71 2.35
C GLU A 334 -16.29 6.35 1.89
N ASN A 335 -15.20 5.87 2.51
CA ASN A 335 -14.61 4.54 2.27
C ASN A 335 -15.23 3.43 3.15
N GLU A 336 -16.26 3.70 3.96
CA GLU A 336 -16.93 2.69 4.77
C GLU A 336 -17.42 1.49 3.95
N LYS A 337 -17.92 1.76 2.74
CA LYS A 337 -18.37 0.73 1.78
C LYS A 337 -17.27 -0.25 1.39
N ASP A 338 -16.01 0.20 1.35
CA ASP A 338 -14.87 -0.62 0.91
C ASP A 338 -14.39 -1.58 2.02
N LEU A 339 -14.87 -1.41 3.26
CA LEU A 339 -14.61 -2.33 4.36
C LEU A 339 -15.24 -3.71 4.13
N ALA A 340 -16.30 -3.80 3.31
CA ALA A 340 -16.95 -5.06 2.97
C ALA A 340 -16.03 -6.05 2.24
N ASP A 341 -15.02 -5.53 1.52
CA ASP A 341 -14.08 -6.35 0.75
C ASP A 341 -12.92 -6.89 1.60
N ILE A 342 -12.87 -6.50 2.89
CA ILE A 342 -11.81 -6.87 3.81
C ILE A 342 -12.22 -8.11 4.60
N PRO A 343 -11.34 -9.13 4.69
CA PRO A 343 -11.62 -10.33 5.48
C PRO A 343 -11.97 -10.01 6.94
N LYS A 344 -13.04 -10.65 7.47
CA LYS A 344 -13.52 -10.41 8.84
C LYS A 344 -12.45 -10.63 9.91
N ASN A 345 -11.65 -11.67 9.75
CA ASN A 345 -10.53 -11.97 10.64
C ASN A 345 -9.48 -10.85 10.73
N VAL A 346 -9.39 -9.96 9.74
CA VAL A 346 -8.52 -8.78 9.79
C VAL A 346 -9.24 -7.62 10.47
N LEU A 347 -10.51 -7.37 10.12
CA LEU A 347 -11.32 -6.30 10.72
C LEU A 347 -11.53 -6.51 12.22
N ASP A 348 -11.71 -7.74 12.68
CA ASP A 348 -11.97 -8.06 14.10
C ASP A 348 -10.79 -7.71 15.02
N VAL A 349 -9.58 -7.56 14.47
CA VAL A 349 -8.35 -7.25 15.22
C VAL A 349 -8.00 -5.76 15.15
N LEU A 350 -8.66 -5.00 14.27
CA LEU A 350 -8.37 -3.60 13.96
C LEU A 350 -9.47 -2.67 14.48
N ASN A 351 -9.06 -1.54 15.05
CA ASN A 351 -9.96 -0.43 15.36
C ASN A 351 -9.97 0.54 14.17
N VAL A 352 -11.06 0.53 13.40
CA VAL A 352 -11.23 1.44 12.26
C VAL A 352 -12.01 2.68 12.70
N TYR A 353 -11.40 3.86 12.50
CA TYR A 353 -11.99 5.16 12.75
C TYR A 353 -12.33 5.84 11.43
N LEU A 354 -13.61 6.04 11.19
CA LEU A 354 -14.12 6.74 10.00
C LEU A 354 -14.22 8.23 10.29
N VAL A 355 -13.55 9.05 9.47
CA VAL A 355 -13.44 10.51 9.66
C VAL A 355 -13.92 11.29 8.45
N GLU A 356 -14.51 12.46 8.69
CA GLU A 356 -14.89 13.43 7.65
C GLU A 356 -13.95 14.65 7.65
N THR A 357 -13.30 14.92 8.79
CA THR A 357 -12.52 16.15 8.98
C THR A 357 -11.15 15.89 9.57
N MET A 358 -10.21 16.78 9.25
CA MET A 358 -8.85 16.74 9.77
C MET A 358 -8.80 16.95 11.29
N ASP A 359 -9.77 17.68 11.87
CA ASP A 359 -9.88 17.85 13.32
C ASP A 359 -10.12 16.51 14.04
N GLU A 360 -10.90 15.60 13.44
CA GLU A 360 -11.10 14.25 13.96
C GLU A 360 -9.83 13.41 13.85
N VAL A 361 -9.12 13.51 12.72
CA VAL A 361 -7.83 12.85 12.51
C VAL A 361 -6.85 13.24 13.61
N LEU A 362 -6.67 14.55 13.87
CA LEU A 362 -5.72 15.04 14.88
C LEU A 362 -6.08 14.55 16.29
N LYS A 363 -7.37 14.47 16.65
CA LYS A 363 -7.81 13.94 17.95
C LYS A 363 -7.48 12.46 18.13
N ILE A 364 -7.54 11.67 17.06
CA ILE A 364 -7.25 10.24 17.11
C ILE A 364 -5.74 9.99 17.06
N ALA A 365 -5.03 10.75 16.24
CA ALA A 365 -3.64 10.52 15.87
C ALA A 365 -2.61 11.15 16.80
N LEU A 366 -2.95 12.20 17.56
CA LEU A 366 -2.04 12.81 18.53
C LEU A 366 -2.14 12.11 19.90
N ALA A 367 -1.02 12.03 20.61
CA ALA A 367 -0.96 11.39 21.92
C ALA A 367 -1.59 12.23 23.03
N GLU A 368 -1.63 13.55 22.84
CA GLU A 368 -2.18 14.53 23.78
C GLU A 368 -3.08 15.53 23.03
N PRO A 369 -4.02 16.20 23.72
CA PRO A 369 -4.81 17.26 23.13
C PRO A 369 -3.92 18.41 22.63
N LEU A 370 -4.38 19.09 21.57
CA LEU A 370 -3.71 20.27 21.07
C LEU A 370 -3.64 21.38 22.14
N PRO A 371 -2.59 22.22 22.13
CA PRO A 371 -2.51 23.38 23.00
C PRO A 371 -3.73 24.29 22.86
N ALA A 372 -4.05 25.05 23.92
CA ALA A 372 -5.14 26.01 23.87
C ALA A 372 -4.94 27.02 22.73
N PRO A 373 -6.01 27.43 22.02
CA PRO A 373 -5.93 28.43 20.98
C PRO A 373 -5.25 29.70 21.47
N LEU A 374 -4.37 30.27 20.64
CA LEU A 374 -3.84 31.60 20.90
C LEU A 374 -5.00 32.59 20.73
N VAL A 375 -5.45 33.21 21.83
CA VAL A 375 -6.54 34.19 21.80
C VAL A 375 -6.14 35.30 20.83
N ALA A 376 -6.99 35.55 19.83
CA ALA A 376 -6.81 36.67 18.92
C ALA A 376 -6.80 37.96 19.76
N ASP A 377 -5.69 38.68 19.73
CA ASP A 377 -5.53 39.96 20.41
C ASP A 377 -6.58 40.93 19.83
N THR A 378 -7.69 41.13 20.55
CA THR A 378 -8.68 42.17 20.24
C THR A 378 -8.11 43.53 20.63
N ALA A 379 -7.02 43.94 19.97
CA ALA A 379 -6.45 45.26 20.08
C ALA A 379 -6.71 46.01 18.77
N GLY A 380 -7.89 46.64 18.67
CA GLY A 380 -8.23 47.44 17.50
C GLY A 380 -9.71 47.77 17.31
N GLN A 381 -10.46 48.06 18.38
CA GLN A 381 -11.66 48.88 18.23
C GLN A 381 -11.26 50.34 18.51
N PRO A 382 -11.45 51.28 17.56
CA PRO A 382 -11.27 52.70 17.87
C PRO A 382 -12.34 53.09 18.89
N ALA A 383 -11.90 53.69 20.00
CA ALA A 383 -12.79 54.30 20.96
C ALA A 383 -13.58 55.41 20.25
N VAL A 384 -14.84 55.13 19.92
CA VAL A 384 -15.80 56.16 19.56
C VAL A 384 -16.11 56.90 20.86
N GLY A 385 -15.44 58.03 21.07
CA GLY A 385 -15.77 58.97 22.12
C GLY A 385 -17.19 59.47 21.91
N ALA A 386 -18.09 59.08 22.80
CA ALA A 386 -19.37 59.72 22.98
C ALA A 386 -19.12 61.04 23.73
N GLU A 387 -19.09 62.16 23.02
CA GLU A 387 -19.36 63.45 23.64
C GLU A 387 -20.88 63.64 23.66
N ALA A 388 -21.41 63.64 24.87
CA ALA A 388 -22.79 63.94 25.18
C ALA A 388 -23.02 65.45 25.06
N ASP A 389 -24.07 65.77 24.32
CA ASP A 389 -24.79 67.03 24.35
C ASP A 389 -25.37 67.23 25.76
N ASP A 390 -25.07 68.36 26.42
CA ASP A 390 -26.11 69.14 27.09
C ASP A 390 -25.58 70.49 27.65
N ALA A 391 -26.36 71.52 27.32
CA ALA A 391 -26.83 72.59 28.22
C ALA A 391 -26.12 73.97 28.27
N ILE A 392 -26.87 74.96 27.72
CA ILE A 392 -27.41 76.17 28.40
C ILE A 392 -26.68 77.53 28.22
N THR A 393 -27.42 78.46 27.57
CA THR A 393 -27.44 79.96 27.64
C THR A 393 -26.16 80.73 27.27
N HIS A 394 -26.20 81.84 26.51
CA HIS A 394 -27.17 82.94 26.45
C HIS A 394 -27.05 83.72 25.13
#